data_AF-A0A850P0E5-F1
#
_entry.id   AF-A0A850P0E5-F1
#
_cell.length_a   1.000
_cell.length_b   1.000
_cell.length_c   1.000
_cell.angle_alpha   90.00
_cell.angle_beta   90.00
_cell.angle_gamma   90.00
#
_symmetry.space_group_name_H-M   'P 1'
#
loop_
_entity.id
_entity.type
_entity.pdbx_description
1 polymer ?
#
loop_
_entity_poly.entity_id
_entity_poly.type
_entity_poly.pdbx_seq_one_letter_code
_entity_poly.pdbx_strand_id
1 'polypeptide(L)' 'MEWTEETIQRLRALWQEGHSTAEIGRRMGISKNAVVGKAHRLELPARPSPIRRESTPRPPRPATPR' A
#
# COMPACT_ATOMS: atom_id res chain seq x y z
N MET A 1 15.62 8.65 -2.21
CA MET A 1 15.01 8.08 -0.98
C MET A 1 15.62 6.71 -0.80
N GLU A 2 16.62 6.62 0.07
CA GLU A 2 17.32 5.37 0.35
C GLU A 2 16.46 4.47 1.23
N TRP A 3 16.37 3.20 0.86
CA TRP A 3 15.75 2.19 1.70
C TRP A 3 16.74 1.77 2.78
N THR A 4 16.78 2.52 3.87
CA THR A 4 17.58 2.20 5.04
C THR A 4 17.04 0.96 5.75
N GLU A 5 17.88 0.27 6.52
CA GLU A 5 17.48 -0.90 7.31
C GLU A 5 16.34 -0.56 8.28
N GLU A 6 16.33 0.62 8.89
CA GLU A 6 15.21 1.10 9.71
C GLU A 6 13.90 1.16 8.93
N THR A 7 13.93 1.66 7.68
CA THR A 7 12.73 1.74 6.83
C THR A 7 12.24 0.34 6.45
N ILE A 8 13.17 -0.59 6.20
CA ILE A 8 12.85 -1.99 5.87
C ILE A 8 12.27 -2.71 7.09
N GLN A 9 12.84 -2.53 8.28
CA GLN A 9 12.33 -3.03 9.55
C GLN A 9 10.89 -2.55 9.79
N ARG A 10 10.67 -1.24 9.64
CA ARG A 10 9.35 -0.63 9.85
C ARG A 10 8.32 -1.11 8.81
N LEU A 11 8.73 -1.28 7.55
CA LEU A 11 7.90 -1.89 6.52
C LEU A 11 7.53 -3.33 6.87
N ARG A 12 8.49 -4.15 7.30
CA ARG A 12 8.23 -5.54 7.72
C ARG A 12 7.30 -5.61 8.92
N ALA A 13 7.51 -4.77 9.93
CA ALA A 13 6.66 -4.71 11.12
C ALA A 13 5.20 -4.42 10.75
N LEU A 14 4.96 -3.35 9.98
CA LEU A 14 3.62 -2.96 9.53
C LEU A 14 3.00 -4.00 8.57
N TRP A 15 3.84 -4.68 7.79
CA TRP A 15 3.41 -5.78 6.92
C TRP A 15 2.94 -7.00 7.71
N GLN A 16 3.66 -7.36 8.78
CA GLN A 16 3.29 -8.45 9.70
C GLN A 16 2.02 -8.13 10.50
N GLU A 17 1.85 -6.88 10.95
CA GLU A 17 0.59 -6.41 11.53
C GLU A 17 -0.58 -6.49 10.54
N GLY A 18 -0.26 -6.53 9.25
CA GLY A 18 -1.27 -6.59 8.23
C GLY A 18 -1.92 -5.23 7.97
N HIS A 19 -1.11 -4.20 7.80
CA HIS A 19 -1.57 -2.98 7.17
C HIS A 19 -1.56 -3.11 5.64
N SER A 20 -2.43 -2.36 4.97
CA SER A 20 -2.45 -2.27 3.51
C SER A 20 -1.26 -1.45 3.02
N THR A 21 -0.72 -1.71 1.83
CA THR A 21 0.42 -0.96 1.27
C THR A 21 0.19 0.56 1.21
N ALA A 22 -1.05 0.99 0.97
CA ALA A 22 -1.43 2.40 1.03
C ALA A 22 -1.35 3.00 2.44
N GLU A 23 -1.70 2.23 3.46
CA GLU A 23 -1.63 2.62 4.87
C GLU A 23 -0.19 2.63 5.37
N ILE A 24 0.58 1.60 5.02
CA ILE A 24 2.02 1.52 5.26
C ILE A 24 2.73 2.73 4.65
N GLY A 25 2.38 3.09 3.41
CA GLY A 25 2.89 4.27 2.72
C GLY A 25 2.54 5.56 3.44
N ARG A 26 1.27 5.74 3.84
CA ARG A 26 0.85 6.91 4.65
C ARG A 26 1.62 7.02 5.97
N ARG A 27 1.80 5.91 6.69
CA ARG A 27 2.47 5.90 8.00
C ARG A 27 3.98 6.12 7.91
N MET A 28 4.62 5.63 6.86
CA MET A 28 6.05 5.84 6.61
C MET A 28 6.36 7.11 5.79
N GLY A 29 5.34 7.85 5.33
CA GLY A 29 5.53 9.03 4.48
C GLY A 29 6.04 8.72 3.08
N ILE A 30 5.84 7.50 2.60
CA ILE A 30 6.29 7.04 1.28
C ILE A 30 5.12 6.65 0.38
N SER A 31 5.32 6.72 -0.94
CA SER A 31 4.24 6.40 -1.88
C SER A 31 3.89 4.91 -1.86
N LYS A 32 2.60 4.57 -2.02
CA LYS A 32 2.13 3.18 -2.06
C LYS A 32 2.89 2.34 -3.10
N ASN A 33 3.26 2.95 -4.23
CA ASN A 33 4.01 2.27 -5.29
C ASN A 33 5.45 1.95 -4.85
N ALA A 34 6.06 2.80 -4.02
CA ALA A 34 7.37 2.53 -3.45
C ALA A 34 7.30 1.35 -2.46
N VAL A 35 6.28 1.32 -1.60
CA VAL A 35 6.02 0.19 -0.70
C VAL A 35 5.82 -1.11 -1.49
N VAL A 36 4.96 -1.09 -2.51
CA VAL A 36 4.71 -2.26 -3.37
C VAL A 36 5.99 -2.74 -4.05
N GLY A 37 6.74 -1.82 -4.67
CA GLY A 37 7.99 -2.16 -5.35
C GLY A 37 9.03 -2.76 -4.41
N LYS A 38 9.14 -2.26 -3.19
CA LYS A 38 10.07 -2.82 -2.19
C LYS A 38 9.57 -4.14 -1.62
N ALA A 39 8.29 -4.26 -1.29
CA ALA A 39 7.70 -5.50 -0.80
C ALA A 39 7.85 -6.64 -1.82
N HIS A 40 7.67 -6.33 -3.11
CA HIS A 40 7.87 -7.28 -4.21
C HIS A 40 9.34 -7.69 -4.38
N ARG A 41 10.29 -6.76 -4.17
CA ARG A 41 11.73 -7.09 -4.17
C ARG A 41 12.20 -7.86 -2.94
N LEU A 42 11.47 -7.76 -1.83
CA LEU A 42 11.74 -8.50 -0.58
C LEU A 42 11.04 -9.86 -0.54
N GLU A 43 10.34 -10.24 -1.61
CA GLU A 43 9.56 -11.48 -1.73
C GLU A 43 8.64 -11.73 -0.51
N LEU A 44 8.10 -10.64 0.05
CA LEU A 44 7.23 -10.75 1.21
C LEU A 44 6.00 -11.57 0.82
N PRO A 45 5.61 -12.59 1.61
CA PRO A 45 4.53 -13.49 1.25
C PRO A 45 3.26 -12.69 1.00
N ALA A 46 2.61 -12.98 -0.14
CA ALA A 46 1.38 -12.35 -0.55
C ALA A 46 0.37 -12.55 0.58
N ARG A 47 0.06 -11.46 1.28
CA ARG A 47 -0.82 -11.52 2.44
C ARG A 47 -2.18 -12.05 1.98
N PRO A 48 -2.78 -13.06 2.67
CA PRO A 48 -4.16 -13.45 2.41
C PRO A 48 -5.01 -12.21 2.69
N SER A 49 -5.52 -11.59 1.64
CA SER A 49 -6.18 -10.29 1.74
C SER A 49 -7.59 -10.46 2.31
N PRO A 50 -7.92 -9.99 3.53
CA PRO A 50 -9.27 -9.56 3.82
C PRO A 50 -9.46 -8.25 3.07
N ILE A 51 -9.90 -8.33 1.81
CA ILE A 51 -10.14 -7.17 0.97
C ILE A 51 -11.32 -6.39 1.58
N ARG A 52 -11.08 -5.53 2.59
CA ARG A 52 -11.96 -4.40 2.86
C ARG A 52 -11.65 -3.36 1.81
N ARG A 53 -12.34 -3.53 0.69
CA ARG A 53 -12.54 -2.51 -0.34
C ARG A 53 -13.29 -1.38 0.36
N GLU A 54 -12.58 -0.45 0.99
CA GLU A 54 -13.12 0.90 1.18
C GLU A 54 -13.18 1.49 -0.23
N SER A 55 -14.19 1.06 -0.96
CA SER A 55 -14.59 1.59 -2.24
C SER A 55 -15.11 2.97 -1.93
N THR A 56 -14.22 3.97 -1.85
CA THR A 56 -14.67 5.35 -2.01
C THR A 56 -15.36 5.37 -3.37
N PRO A 57 -16.69 5.55 -3.46
CA PRO A 57 -17.34 5.65 -4.75
C PRO A 57 -16.75 6.90 -5.39
N ARG A 58 -15.94 6.72 -6.44
CA ARG A 58 -15.68 7.82 -7.36
C ARG A 58 -17.05 8.25 -7.85
N PRO A 59 -17.47 9.51 -7.68
CA PRO A 59 -18.72 9.94 -8.26
C PRO A 59 -18.65 9.64 -9.76
N PRO A 60 -19.68 9.00 -10.35
CA PRO A 60 -19.69 8.77 -11.77
C PRO A 60 -19.55 10.13 -12.43
N ARG A 61 -18.54 10.29 -13.29
CA ARG A 61 -18.51 11.41 -14.21
C ARG A 61 -19.81 11.31 -15.00
N PRO A 62 -20.70 12.31 -15.00
CA PRO A 62 -21.88 12.26 -15.84
C PRO A 62 -21.40 12.14 -17.27
N ALA A 63 -21.67 11.00 -17.89
CA ALA A 63 -21.61 10.87 -19.32
C ALA A 63 -22.68 11.80 -19.91
N THR A 64 -22.22 12.66 -20.80
CA THR A 64 -22.94 13.64 -21.62
C THR A 64 -24.26 13.12 -22.18
N PRO A 65 -25.19 14.01 -22.58
CA PRO A 65 -26.00 13.71 -23.76
C PRO A 65 -26.01 14.84 -24.81
N ARG A 66 -25.73 14.41 -26.05
CA ARG A 66 -25.93 15.02 -27.40
C ARG A 66 -25.29 16.37 -27.72
#